data_AF-A0A6C0KHI6-F1
#
_entry.id   AF-A0A6C0KHI6-F1
#
_cell.length_a   1.000
_cell.length_b   1.000
_cell.length_c   1.000
_cell.angle_alpha   90.00
_cell.angle_beta   90.00
_cell.angle_gamma   90.00
#
_symmetry.space_group_name_H-M   'P 1'
#
loop_
_entity.id
_entity.type
_entity.pdbx_description
1 polymer ?
#
loop_
_entity_poly.entity_id
_entity_poly.type
_entity_poly.pdbx_seq_one_letter_code
_entity_poly.pdbx_strand_id
1 'polypeptide(L)'
;MEKAIKSIENIKNAKNEMVSNFSKTVRKPKAISIVILNSPCHGFGDVIFALKLRKYLVKWYPFATVHIATPKPDNFISIGEKRDSIISLKATTGREDCRRFKYLKVKPDDQSTMADKYDLIFVAPLQQDYDVSLQDIKDFIPYSDAYNTYFFSEYNDRIDKKFDFHTGIGNGRLGMFFTDVDKKRKLASVAKAIGLNKKEYALSYIAVTSTIPNFDQCYMSFFEMVTKKYLYLKKSNEFTIITPKSVATHLMTNKKNIKLLHSYCSMILVITPDVTREFVVGGNGNKTLIIRGDIFPVPNVDMITLLANSVDDILLTGDQSITDALSCCPKKNIWYQIAPWKEGFVKELCKNLPQVHYEYKKTSCGTMKALNMKSDYREFVKTWDFRKLARGKMNQIVNLAISRKDPASDMMIDLVKSSRTVMSLRKKLGL
;
A
#
# COMPACT_ATOMS: atom_id res chain seq x y z
N MET A 1 10.82 -20.42 -26.29
CA MET A 1 11.19 -21.21 -25.12
C MET A 1 12.60 -21.76 -25.23
N GLU A 2 12.89 -22.54 -26.27
CA GLU A 2 14.19 -23.20 -26.47
C GLU A 2 15.42 -22.28 -26.31
N LYS A 3 15.43 -21.10 -26.95
CA LYS A 3 16.51 -20.11 -26.79
C LYS A 3 16.74 -19.72 -25.32
N ALA A 4 15.67 -19.50 -24.56
CA ALA A 4 15.73 -19.11 -23.15
C ALA A 4 16.31 -20.23 -22.26
N ILE A 5 16.08 -21.49 -22.63
CA ILE A 5 16.61 -22.65 -21.91
C ILE A 5 18.07 -22.88 -22.26
N LYS A 6 18.44 -22.72 -23.54
CA LYS A 6 19.84 -22.83 -24.00
C LYS A 6 20.75 -21.78 -23.36
N SER A 7 20.22 -20.62 -22.98
CA SER A 7 20.96 -19.59 -22.25
C SER A 7 21.11 -19.84 -20.75
N ILE A 8 20.58 -20.95 -20.21
CA ILE A 8 20.73 -21.23 -18.77
C ILE A 8 22.18 -21.62 -18.48
N GLU A 9 22.86 -20.82 -17.67
CA GLU A 9 24.24 -21.03 -17.24
C GLU A 9 24.31 -21.60 -15.82
N ASN A 10 23.32 -21.28 -15.00
CA ASN A 10 23.24 -21.78 -13.63
C ASN A 10 21.82 -22.24 -13.30
N ILE A 11 21.67 -23.53 -12.98
CA ILE A 11 20.37 -24.11 -12.66
C ILE A 11 19.70 -23.45 -11.45
N LYS A 12 20.48 -22.90 -10.50
CA LYS A 12 19.97 -22.16 -9.33
C LYS A 12 19.32 -20.84 -9.73
N ASN A 13 19.74 -20.25 -10.85
CA ASN A 13 19.24 -18.99 -11.40
C ASN A 13 18.31 -19.18 -12.60
N ALA A 14 18.04 -20.43 -12.99
CA ALA A 14 17.27 -20.77 -14.20
C ALA A 14 15.95 -20.01 -14.32
N LYS A 15 15.19 -19.83 -13.22
CA LYS A 15 13.96 -19.03 -13.22
C LYS A 15 14.21 -17.61 -13.75
N ASN A 16 15.18 -16.91 -13.18
CA ASN A 16 15.48 -15.52 -13.53
C ASN A 16 16.04 -15.42 -14.95
N GLU A 17 16.96 -16.32 -15.32
CA GLU A 17 17.55 -16.38 -16.65
C GLU A 17 16.46 -16.64 -17.71
N MET A 18 15.57 -17.61 -17.48
CA MET A 18 14.45 -17.89 -18.38
C MET A 18 13.50 -16.70 -18.54
N VAL A 19 13.04 -16.11 -17.43
CA VAL A 19 12.16 -14.93 -17.47
C VAL A 19 12.84 -13.79 -18.22
N SER A 20 14.12 -13.53 -17.98
CA SER A 20 14.85 -12.42 -18.60
C SER A 20 14.98 -12.53 -20.13
N ASN A 21 14.86 -13.73 -20.68
CA ASN A 21 14.90 -13.98 -22.13
C ASN A 21 13.58 -13.66 -22.86
N PHE A 22 12.48 -13.48 -22.13
CA PHE A 22 11.24 -13.04 -22.75
C PHE A 22 11.26 -11.54 -23.04
N SER A 23 10.39 -11.13 -23.97
CA SER A 23 10.24 -9.72 -24.34
C SER A 23 9.76 -8.90 -23.15
N LYS A 24 10.33 -7.70 -22.97
CA LYS A 24 9.83 -6.67 -22.03
C LYS A 24 8.51 -6.03 -22.48
N THR A 25 7.97 -6.44 -23.63
CA THR A 25 6.63 -6.09 -24.13
C THR A 25 5.83 -7.38 -24.38
N VAL A 26 4.51 -7.33 -24.16
CA VAL A 26 3.64 -8.47 -24.49
C VAL A 26 3.36 -8.46 -25.99
N ARG A 27 3.73 -9.54 -26.69
CA ARG A 27 3.67 -9.60 -28.17
C ARG A 27 2.47 -10.36 -28.74
N LYS A 28 1.96 -11.36 -28.00
CA LYS A 28 0.87 -12.24 -28.44
C LYS A 28 -0.11 -12.44 -27.29
N PRO A 29 -1.10 -11.56 -27.10
CA PRO A 29 -2.04 -11.68 -26.00
C PRO A 29 -2.83 -12.99 -26.14
N LYS A 30 -2.87 -13.77 -25.06
CA LYS A 30 -3.74 -14.93 -24.90
C LYS A 30 -4.40 -14.82 -23.55
N ALA A 31 -5.65 -15.25 -23.44
CA ALA A 31 -6.36 -15.24 -22.16
C ALA A 31 -5.54 -15.99 -21.11
N ILE A 32 -5.33 -15.37 -19.94
CA ILE A 32 -4.65 -16.00 -18.80
C ILE A 32 -5.43 -15.74 -17.51
N SER A 33 -5.34 -16.65 -16.56
CA SER A 33 -5.92 -16.51 -15.22
C SER A 33 -4.81 -16.17 -14.22
N ILE A 34 -5.05 -15.16 -13.39
CA ILE A 34 -4.11 -14.70 -12.36
C ILE A 34 -4.83 -14.67 -11.01
N VAL A 35 -4.20 -15.24 -9.98
CA VAL A 35 -4.65 -15.09 -8.59
C VAL A 35 -3.61 -14.33 -7.78
N ILE A 36 -4.08 -13.35 -7.00
CA ILE A 36 -3.29 -12.67 -5.99
C ILE A 36 -3.68 -13.25 -4.62
N LEU A 37 -2.73 -13.89 -3.97
CA LEU A 37 -2.85 -14.39 -2.61
C LEU A 37 -2.50 -13.26 -1.64
N ASN A 38 -3.48 -12.84 -0.84
CA ASN A 38 -3.33 -11.78 0.15
C ASN A 38 -3.84 -12.23 1.53
N SER A 39 -2.95 -12.31 2.52
CA SER A 39 -3.33 -12.53 3.92
C SER A 39 -3.01 -11.26 4.69
N PRO A 40 -3.95 -10.32 4.84
CA PRO A 40 -3.63 -9.03 5.43
C PRO A 40 -3.25 -9.16 6.91
N CYS A 41 -2.30 -8.34 7.34
CA CYS A 41 -1.94 -8.09 8.72
C CYS A 41 -2.43 -6.72 9.15
N HIS A 42 -3.23 -6.67 10.22
CA HIS A 42 -3.53 -5.43 10.95
C HIS A 42 -3.91 -4.21 10.07
N GLY A 43 -5.19 -4.10 9.72
CA GLY A 43 -5.72 -2.95 8.99
C GLY A 43 -5.68 -3.11 7.47
N PHE A 44 -5.64 -1.99 6.75
CA PHE A 44 -5.88 -1.93 5.30
C PHE A 44 -4.61 -1.85 4.44
N GLY A 45 -3.41 -1.80 5.03
CA GLY A 45 -2.16 -1.64 4.27
C GLY A 45 -1.97 -2.72 3.20
N ASP A 46 -2.01 -3.98 3.61
CA ASP A 46 -1.84 -5.12 2.71
C ASP A 46 -3.01 -5.27 1.72
N VAL A 47 -4.22 -4.90 2.17
CA VAL A 47 -5.44 -4.89 1.34
C VAL A 47 -5.25 -3.91 0.17
N ILE A 48 -4.83 -2.67 0.47
CA ILE A 48 -4.60 -1.64 -0.56
C ILE A 48 -3.41 -2.01 -1.46
N PHE A 49 -2.37 -2.67 -0.92
CA PHE A 49 -1.26 -3.16 -1.73
C PHE A 49 -1.74 -4.17 -2.79
N ALA A 50 -2.45 -5.21 -2.38
CA ALA A 50 -3.00 -6.23 -3.28
C ALA A 50 -3.98 -5.62 -4.30
N LEU A 51 -4.82 -4.69 -3.84
CA LEU A 51 -5.76 -3.96 -4.68
C LEU A 51 -5.06 -3.18 -5.78
N LYS A 52 -4.01 -2.43 -5.46
CA LYS A 52 -3.25 -1.64 -6.44
C LYS A 52 -2.56 -2.55 -7.46
N LEU A 53 -1.98 -3.68 -7.01
CA LEU A 53 -1.42 -4.67 -7.91
C LEU A 53 -2.48 -5.20 -8.88
N ARG A 54 -3.66 -5.59 -8.37
CA ARG A 54 -4.78 -6.02 -9.20
C ARG A 54 -5.15 -4.98 -10.25
N LYS A 55 -5.33 -3.72 -9.85
CA LYS A 55 -5.66 -2.62 -10.77
C LYS A 55 -4.60 -2.43 -11.86
N TYR A 56 -3.32 -2.57 -11.52
CA TYR A 56 -2.25 -2.58 -12.52
C TYR A 56 -2.40 -3.74 -13.48
N LEU A 57 -2.52 -4.97 -12.98
CA LEU A 57 -2.62 -6.16 -13.82
C LEU A 57 -3.81 -6.09 -14.78
N VAL A 58 -4.99 -5.70 -14.30
CA VAL A 58 -6.20 -5.52 -15.13
C VAL A 58 -5.98 -4.46 -16.22
N LYS A 59 -5.41 -3.29 -15.85
CA LYS A 59 -5.11 -2.22 -16.81
C LYS A 59 -4.04 -2.62 -17.83
N TRP A 60 -3.07 -3.41 -17.39
CA TRP A 60 -1.90 -3.80 -18.15
C TRP A 60 -2.14 -4.96 -19.11
N TYR A 61 -3.04 -5.85 -18.72
CA TYR A 61 -3.34 -7.11 -19.38
C TYR A 61 -4.87 -7.30 -19.41
N PRO A 62 -5.60 -6.55 -20.25
CA PRO A 62 -7.06 -6.61 -20.30
C PRO A 62 -7.61 -7.97 -20.77
N PHE A 63 -6.74 -8.83 -21.30
CA PHE A 63 -7.04 -10.23 -21.66
C PHE A 63 -6.91 -11.20 -20.47
N ALA A 64 -6.47 -10.73 -19.30
CA ALA A 64 -6.29 -11.57 -18.12
C ALA A 64 -7.48 -11.46 -17.17
N THR A 65 -7.91 -12.59 -16.62
CA THR A 65 -8.83 -12.63 -15.48
C THR A 65 -8.01 -12.56 -14.20
N VAL A 66 -8.32 -11.62 -13.30
CA VAL A 66 -7.53 -11.39 -12.07
C VAL A 66 -8.41 -11.44 -10.83
N HIS A 67 -8.17 -12.44 -9.98
CA HIS A 67 -8.83 -12.63 -8.69
C HIS A 67 -7.90 -12.30 -7.51
N ILE A 68 -8.48 -11.92 -6.37
CA ILE A 68 -7.77 -11.84 -5.09
C ILE A 68 -8.32 -12.91 -4.16
N ALA A 69 -7.46 -13.82 -3.68
CA ALA A 69 -7.82 -14.78 -2.65
C ALA A 69 -7.35 -14.29 -1.27
N THR A 70 -8.28 -14.17 -0.33
CA THR A 70 -8.01 -13.55 0.99
C THR A 70 -8.92 -14.07 2.10
N PRO A 71 -8.46 -14.14 3.37
CA PRO A 71 -9.33 -14.42 4.51
C PRO A 71 -10.23 -13.24 4.90
N LYS A 72 -10.02 -12.02 4.34
CA LYS A 72 -10.78 -10.81 4.67
C LYS A 72 -11.47 -10.20 3.43
N PRO A 73 -12.41 -10.91 2.78
CA PRO A 73 -13.09 -10.41 1.58
C PRO A 73 -13.82 -9.09 1.82
N ASP A 74 -14.43 -8.91 2.99
CA ASP A 74 -15.21 -7.71 3.34
C ASP A 74 -14.35 -6.43 3.38
N ASN A 75 -13.05 -6.55 3.65
CA ASN A 75 -12.14 -5.42 3.58
C ASN A 75 -11.99 -4.90 2.14
N PHE A 76 -12.02 -5.77 1.14
CA PHE A 76 -11.97 -5.35 -0.27
C PHE A 76 -13.32 -4.80 -0.74
N ILE A 77 -14.41 -5.45 -0.32
CA ILE A 77 -15.77 -5.04 -0.70
C ILE A 77 -16.10 -3.66 -0.12
N SER A 78 -15.77 -3.42 1.15
CA SER A 78 -16.02 -2.13 1.83
C SER A 78 -15.30 -0.92 1.21
N ILE A 79 -14.23 -1.15 0.44
CA ILE A 79 -13.51 -0.10 -0.29
C ILE A 79 -13.87 -0.04 -1.79
N GLY A 80 -14.90 -0.79 -2.21
CA GLY A 80 -15.52 -0.70 -3.53
C GLY A 80 -15.14 -1.78 -4.54
N GLU A 81 -14.46 -2.85 -4.14
CA GLU A 81 -14.21 -3.97 -5.05
C GLU A 81 -15.43 -4.87 -5.22
N LYS A 82 -15.55 -5.46 -6.41
CA LYS A 82 -16.67 -6.35 -6.74
C LYS A 82 -16.43 -7.74 -6.15
N ARG A 83 -17.48 -8.36 -5.61
CA ARG A 83 -17.43 -9.69 -4.97
C ARG A 83 -16.96 -10.81 -5.90
N ASP A 84 -17.31 -10.73 -7.19
CA ASP A 84 -16.89 -11.68 -8.25
C ASP A 84 -15.38 -11.74 -8.44
N SER A 85 -14.67 -10.66 -8.10
CA SER A 85 -13.21 -10.58 -8.20
C SER A 85 -12.46 -11.11 -6.97
N ILE A 86 -13.18 -11.56 -5.95
CA ILE A 86 -12.63 -11.97 -4.66
C ILE A 86 -12.94 -13.46 -4.41
N ILE A 87 -11.95 -14.19 -3.89
CA ILE A 87 -12.07 -15.58 -3.45
C ILE A 87 -11.90 -15.59 -1.94
N SER A 88 -12.92 -16.07 -1.23
CA SER A 88 -12.93 -16.07 0.23
C SER A 88 -12.14 -17.26 0.76
N LEU A 89 -11.19 -16.97 1.64
CA LEU A 89 -10.46 -17.98 2.40
C LEU A 89 -10.99 -18.03 3.83
N LYS A 90 -10.75 -19.15 4.50
CA LYS A 90 -10.94 -19.31 5.94
C LYS A 90 -9.72 -19.99 6.52
N ALA A 91 -9.38 -19.64 7.76
CA ALA A 91 -8.29 -20.31 8.43
C ALA A 91 -8.68 -21.76 8.80
N THR A 92 -7.70 -22.66 8.75
CA THR A 92 -7.85 -24.03 9.26
C THR A 92 -7.74 -24.07 10.78
N THR A 93 -7.24 -22.98 11.38
CA THR A 93 -7.07 -22.73 12.81
C THR A 93 -7.79 -21.44 13.20
N GLY A 94 -8.12 -21.21 14.48
CA GLY A 94 -8.89 -20.03 14.93
C GLY A 94 -8.27 -18.63 14.71
N ARG A 95 -7.11 -18.51 14.06
CA ARG A 95 -6.46 -17.22 13.72
C ARG A 95 -6.56 -16.95 12.22
N GLU A 96 -7.32 -15.92 11.85
CA GLU A 96 -7.54 -15.54 10.45
C GLU A 96 -6.50 -14.55 9.90
N ASP A 97 -5.97 -13.67 10.76
CA ASP A 97 -5.07 -12.59 10.35
C ASP A 97 -3.61 -12.99 10.43
N CYS A 98 -2.78 -12.34 9.59
CA CYS A 98 -1.34 -12.54 9.56
C CYS A 98 -0.98 -14.01 9.42
N ARG A 99 -1.52 -14.72 8.42
CA ARG A 99 -1.40 -16.18 8.36
C ARG A 99 -0.71 -16.63 7.08
N ARG A 100 0.16 -17.64 7.23
CA ARG A 100 0.73 -18.38 6.10
C ARG A 100 -0.35 -19.18 5.37
N PHE A 101 -0.20 -19.35 4.06
CA PHE A 101 -1.25 -19.90 3.20
C PHE A 101 -1.51 -21.39 3.44
N LYS A 102 -0.52 -22.17 3.90
CA LYS A 102 -0.73 -23.57 4.30
C LYS A 102 -1.74 -23.76 5.43
N TYR A 103 -2.07 -22.70 6.16
CA TYR A 103 -3.09 -22.72 7.23
C TYR A 103 -4.41 -22.07 6.80
N LEU A 104 -4.61 -21.84 5.50
CA LEU A 104 -5.83 -21.32 4.93
C LEU A 104 -6.45 -22.36 3.99
N LYS A 105 -7.76 -22.28 3.81
CA LYS A 105 -8.51 -23.07 2.84
C LYS A 105 -9.57 -22.22 2.16
N VAL A 106 -9.93 -22.57 0.94
CA VAL A 106 -10.99 -21.91 0.18
C VAL A 106 -12.33 -22.19 0.86
N LYS A 107 -13.20 -21.17 0.98
CA LYS A 107 -14.58 -21.38 1.44
C LYS A 107 -15.38 -22.16 0.39
N PRO A 108 -16.36 -22.99 0.79
CA PRO A 108 -17.14 -23.81 -0.15
C PRO A 108 -17.68 -23.03 -1.36
N ASP A 109 -18.22 -21.83 -1.11
CA ASP A 109 -18.84 -21.00 -2.14
C ASP A 109 -17.89 -20.54 -3.26
N ASP A 110 -16.58 -20.50 -3.00
CA ASP A 110 -15.57 -20.07 -3.97
C ASP A 110 -14.70 -21.25 -4.47
N GLN A 111 -15.04 -22.50 -4.13
CA GLN A 111 -14.26 -23.68 -4.55
C GLN A 111 -14.22 -23.87 -6.06
N SER A 112 -15.33 -23.64 -6.76
CA SER A 112 -15.39 -23.75 -8.22
C SER A 112 -14.45 -22.76 -8.90
N THR A 113 -14.43 -21.51 -8.46
CA THR A 113 -13.54 -20.45 -8.97
C THR A 113 -12.06 -20.74 -8.70
N MET A 114 -11.74 -21.48 -7.63
CA MET A 114 -10.36 -21.88 -7.31
C MET A 114 -9.98 -23.24 -7.93
N ALA A 115 -10.96 -24.05 -8.37
CA ALA A 115 -10.71 -25.32 -9.04
C ALA A 115 -10.03 -25.14 -10.40
N ASP A 116 -10.29 -24.00 -11.06
CA ASP A 116 -9.58 -23.61 -12.26
C ASP A 116 -8.09 -23.36 -11.96
N LYS A 117 -7.21 -23.97 -12.77
CA LYS A 117 -5.77 -23.72 -12.67
C LYS A 117 -5.45 -22.27 -13.06
N TYR A 118 -4.76 -21.56 -12.18
CA TYR A 118 -4.23 -20.24 -12.44
C TYR A 118 -2.90 -20.33 -13.19
N ASP A 119 -2.78 -19.55 -14.26
CA ASP A 119 -1.53 -19.44 -15.02
C ASP A 119 -0.44 -18.72 -14.21
N LEU A 120 -0.84 -17.78 -13.33
CA LEU A 120 0.04 -17.02 -12.44
C LEU A 120 -0.55 -16.88 -11.04
N ILE A 121 0.32 -17.01 -10.05
CA ILE A 121 0.05 -16.89 -8.62
C ILE A 121 0.98 -15.81 -8.06
N PHE A 122 0.42 -14.73 -7.52
CA PHE A 122 1.17 -13.66 -6.87
C PHE A 122 0.90 -13.65 -5.37
N VAL A 123 1.93 -13.77 -4.54
CA VAL A 123 1.82 -13.57 -3.10
C VAL A 123 2.15 -12.11 -2.80
N ALA A 124 1.15 -11.30 -2.43
CA ALA A 124 1.29 -9.85 -2.45
C ALA A 124 0.48 -9.09 -1.36
N PRO A 125 1.16 -8.35 -0.46
CA PRO A 125 2.57 -8.55 -0.08
C PRO A 125 2.70 -9.83 0.75
N LEU A 126 3.90 -10.42 0.77
CA LEU A 126 4.28 -11.32 1.85
C LEU A 126 4.74 -10.46 3.03
N GLN A 127 4.25 -10.80 4.22
CA GLN A 127 4.51 -10.00 5.42
C GLN A 127 5.98 -10.02 5.81
N GLN A 128 6.45 -8.91 6.39
CA GLN A 128 7.85 -8.70 6.74
C GLN A 128 8.41 -9.75 7.71
N ASP A 129 7.59 -10.43 8.51
CA ASP A 129 8.05 -11.48 9.43
C ASP A 129 8.16 -12.86 8.78
N TYR A 130 7.73 -13.01 7.52
CA TYR A 130 7.74 -14.30 6.82
C TYR A 130 8.84 -14.39 5.78
N ASP A 131 9.50 -15.55 5.76
CA ASP A 131 10.36 -15.97 4.65
C ASP A 131 9.53 -16.50 3.48
N VAL A 132 10.02 -16.22 2.28
CA VAL A 132 9.53 -16.77 1.02
C VAL A 132 9.59 -18.30 1.07
N SER A 133 8.44 -18.93 0.89
CA SER A 133 8.32 -20.39 0.88
C SER A 133 7.37 -20.82 -0.22
N LEU A 134 7.92 -21.41 -1.29
CA LEU A 134 7.09 -22.06 -2.31
C LEU A 134 6.33 -23.26 -1.73
N GLN A 135 6.89 -23.96 -0.74
CA GLN A 135 6.21 -25.07 -0.10
C GLN A 135 4.92 -24.63 0.61
N ASP A 136 4.93 -23.46 1.26
CA ASP A 136 3.73 -22.88 1.87
C ASP A 136 2.61 -22.67 0.85
N ILE A 137 2.97 -22.28 -0.37
CA ILE A 137 2.02 -22.10 -1.46
C ILE A 137 1.61 -23.44 -2.07
N LYS A 138 2.51 -24.43 -2.16
CA LYS A 138 2.19 -25.79 -2.62
C LYS A 138 1.21 -26.50 -1.71
N ASP A 139 1.36 -26.34 -0.40
CA ASP A 139 0.43 -26.92 0.58
C ASP A 139 -1.00 -26.36 0.39
N PHE A 140 -1.13 -25.14 -0.14
CA PHE A 140 -2.41 -24.49 -0.42
C PHE A 140 -2.90 -24.69 -1.87
N ILE A 141 -2.01 -24.60 -2.85
CA ILE A 141 -2.23 -24.74 -4.30
C ILE A 141 -1.23 -25.79 -4.84
N PRO A 142 -1.61 -27.08 -4.91
CA PRO A 142 -0.66 -28.18 -5.18
C PRO A 142 0.11 -28.09 -6.50
N TYR A 143 -0.47 -27.49 -7.54
CA TYR A 143 0.19 -27.32 -8.85
C TYR A 143 1.14 -26.11 -8.92
N SER A 144 1.26 -25.33 -7.84
CA SER A 144 2.16 -24.19 -7.80
C SER A 144 3.63 -24.61 -7.95
N ASP A 145 4.38 -23.85 -8.74
CA ASP A 145 5.79 -24.07 -8.99
C ASP A 145 6.56 -22.75 -9.07
N ALA A 146 7.88 -22.85 -9.23
CA ALA A 146 8.75 -21.68 -9.28
C ALA A 146 8.50 -20.78 -10.50
N TYR A 147 7.78 -21.24 -11.52
CA TYR A 147 7.58 -20.55 -12.79
C TYR A 147 6.17 -19.96 -12.95
N ASN A 148 5.20 -20.35 -12.13
CA ASN A 148 3.90 -19.68 -12.02
C ASN A 148 3.72 -18.90 -10.70
N THR A 149 4.55 -19.12 -9.67
CA THR A 149 4.43 -18.43 -8.38
C THR A 149 5.49 -17.36 -8.20
N TYR A 150 5.06 -16.15 -7.81
CA TYR A 150 5.95 -15.02 -7.59
C TYR A 150 5.61 -14.26 -6.31
N PHE A 151 6.63 -13.81 -5.58
CA PHE A 151 6.50 -13.18 -4.28
C PHE A 151 6.84 -11.68 -4.32
N PHE A 152 5.97 -10.87 -3.72
CA PHE A 152 6.19 -9.44 -3.51
C PHE A 152 6.56 -9.19 -2.06
N SER A 153 7.59 -8.39 -1.83
CA SER A 153 7.90 -7.89 -0.49
C SER A 153 6.94 -6.77 -0.11
N GLU A 154 6.81 -6.51 1.20
CA GLU A 154 6.45 -5.17 1.68
C GLU A 154 7.52 -4.13 1.28
N TYR A 155 7.19 -2.84 1.38
CA TYR A 155 8.14 -1.79 1.02
C TYR A 155 9.36 -1.84 1.92
N ASN A 156 10.53 -1.92 1.27
CA ASN A 156 11.83 -1.88 1.92
C ASN A 156 12.10 -3.02 2.93
N ASP A 157 11.41 -4.17 2.79
CA ASP A 157 11.79 -5.42 3.50
C ASP A 157 13.21 -5.86 3.11
N ARG A 158 13.85 -6.76 3.85
CA ARG A 158 15.22 -7.20 3.61
C ARG A 158 15.44 -7.73 2.20
N ILE A 159 16.55 -7.34 1.56
CA ILE A 159 16.87 -7.70 0.17
C ILE A 159 17.35 -9.15 0.03
N ASP A 160 17.80 -9.77 1.12
CA ASP A 160 18.29 -11.15 1.13
C ASP A 160 17.16 -12.19 1.18
N LYS A 161 15.95 -11.75 1.54
CA LYS A 161 14.74 -12.54 1.34
C LYS A 161 14.48 -12.65 -0.16
N LYS A 162 14.50 -13.86 -0.70
CA LYS A 162 14.48 -14.19 -2.14
C LYS A 162 13.16 -13.83 -2.85
N PHE A 163 12.69 -12.59 -2.72
CA PHE A 163 11.51 -12.06 -3.37
C PHE A 163 11.72 -11.94 -4.88
N ASP A 164 10.66 -12.16 -5.64
CA ASP A 164 10.67 -11.84 -7.06
C ASP A 164 10.51 -10.34 -7.28
N PHE A 165 9.75 -9.67 -6.42
CA PHE A 165 9.54 -8.23 -6.48
C PHE A 165 9.88 -7.58 -5.15
N HIS A 166 11.10 -7.05 -5.05
CA HIS A 166 11.51 -6.19 -3.94
C HIS A 166 10.88 -4.80 -4.12
N THR A 167 9.75 -4.56 -3.47
CA THR A 167 9.08 -3.26 -3.54
C THR A 167 9.74 -2.25 -2.61
N GLY A 168 9.62 -0.97 -2.95
CA GLY A 168 10.17 0.14 -2.15
C GLY A 168 11.15 1.03 -2.93
N ILE A 169 12.03 1.67 -2.18
CA ILE A 169 12.93 2.76 -2.64
C ILE A 169 14.39 2.34 -2.42
N GLY A 170 15.27 2.79 -3.30
CA GLY A 170 16.71 2.56 -3.19
C GLY A 170 17.21 1.41 -4.07
N ASN A 171 18.48 1.05 -3.88
CA ASN A 171 19.15 0.10 -4.78
C ASN A 171 18.47 -1.28 -4.79
N GLY A 172 18.29 -1.85 -5.99
CA GLY A 172 17.65 -3.15 -6.19
C GLY A 172 16.13 -3.18 -5.99
N ARG A 173 15.49 -2.02 -5.70
CA ARG A 173 14.04 -1.94 -5.53
C ARG A 173 13.31 -1.64 -6.84
N LEU A 174 12.09 -2.14 -6.92
CA LEU A 174 11.23 -2.01 -8.09
C LEU A 174 10.17 -0.91 -7.94
N GLY A 175 10.34 0.01 -7.00
CA GLY A 175 9.44 1.15 -6.82
C GLY A 175 8.25 0.88 -5.90
N MET A 176 7.40 1.91 -5.79
CA MET A 176 6.21 1.98 -4.96
C MET A 176 4.94 1.98 -5.81
N PHE A 177 3.82 1.54 -5.24
CA PHE A 177 2.54 1.50 -5.94
C PHE A 177 1.80 2.83 -5.82
N PHE A 178 1.85 3.63 -6.89
CA PHE A 178 1.13 4.89 -7.03
C PHE A 178 -0.25 4.73 -7.69
N THR A 179 -1.22 5.53 -7.25
CA THR A 179 -2.61 5.49 -7.72
C THR A 179 -2.82 6.46 -8.88
N ASP A 180 -3.54 6.03 -9.92
CA ASP A 180 -4.05 6.95 -10.93
C ASP A 180 -5.19 7.76 -10.32
N VAL A 181 -4.99 9.07 -10.14
CA VAL A 181 -5.97 9.95 -9.50
C VAL A 181 -6.97 10.46 -10.54
N ASP A 182 -8.25 10.18 -10.31
CA ASP A 182 -9.33 10.74 -11.11
C ASP A 182 -9.50 12.23 -10.78
N LYS A 183 -8.88 13.07 -11.61
CA LYS A 183 -8.93 14.54 -11.49
C LYS A 183 -10.33 15.12 -11.71
N LYS A 184 -11.28 14.35 -12.26
CA LYS A 184 -12.64 14.81 -12.55
C LYS A 184 -13.59 14.65 -11.35
N ARG A 185 -13.23 13.82 -10.35
CA ARG A 185 -14.02 13.65 -9.14
C ARG A 185 -14.00 14.94 -8.32
N LYS A 186 -15.14 15.63 -8.28
CA LYS A 186 -15.26 16.93 -7.60
C LYS A 186 -15.40 16.73 -6.09
N LEU A 187 -14.67 17.52 -5.30
CA LEU A 187 -14.81 17.61 -3.85
C LEU A 187 -16.27 17.82 -3.42
N ALA A 188 -17.06 18.55 -4.21
CA ALA A 188 -18.44 18.88 -3.90
C ALA A 188 -19.32 17.67 -3.59
N SER A 189 -19.07 16.49 -4.19
CA SER A 189 -19.84 15.27 -3.88
C SER A 189 -19.46 14.66 -2.52
N VAL A 190 -18.19 14.72 -2.16
CA VAL A 190 -17.67 14.17 -0.88
C VAL A 190 -17.92 15.16 0.25
N ALA A 191 -17.58 16.44 0.08
CA ALA A 191 -17.72 17.49 1.08
C ALA A 191 -19.18 17.74 1.48
N LYS A 192 -20.14 17.62 0.54
CA LYS A 192 -21.56 17.71 0.87
C LYS A 192 -22.02 16.52 1.72
N ALA A 193 -21.54 15.32 1.42
CA ALA A 193 -21.88 14.10 2.15
C ALA A 193 -21.34 14.08 3.60
N ILE A 194 -20.21 14.76 3.86
CA ILE A 194 -19.55 14.76 5.18
C ILE A 194 -19.57 16.13 5.90
N GLY A 195 -20.30 17.11 5.35
CA GLY A 195 -20.51 18.42 5.97
C GLY A 195 -19.30 19.36 6.00
N LEU A 196 -18.42 19.30 4.99
CA LEU A 196 -17.21 20.15 4.86
C LEU A 196 -17.39 21.36 3.94
N ASN A 197 -18.63 21.75 3.61
CA ASN A 197 -18.93 22.78 2.60
C ASN A 197 -18.09 24.07 2.78
N LYS A 198 -17.10 24.25 1.89
CA LYS A 198 -16.19 25.42 1.78
C LYS A 198 -15.22 25.67 2.95
N LYS A 199 -15.04 24.73 3.88
CA LYS A 199 -14.11 24.90 5.01
C LYS A 199 -12.70 24.43 4.63
N GLU A 200 -11.67 25.24 4.86
CA GLU A 200 -10.28 24.78 4.80
C GLU A 200 -10.05 23.73 5.89
N TYR A 201 -9.40 22.62 5.53
CA TYR A 201 -9.08 21.58 6.50
C TYR A 201 -7.69 20.97 6.29
N ALA A 202 -7.04 20.58 7.39
CA ALA A 202 -5.92 19.65 7.39
C ALA A 202 -6.42 18.23 7.60
N LEU A 203 -5.66 17.26 7.08
CA LEU A 203 -5.94 15.84 7.26
C LEU A 203 -4.81 15.21 8.09
N SER A 204 -5.20 14.48 9.13
CA SER A 204 -4.32 13.72 10.00
C SER A 204 -4.82 12.28 10.08
N TYR A 205 -4.29 11.39 9.27
CA TYR A 205 -4.68 9.97 9.25
C TYR A 205 -3.57 9.11 9.83
N ILE A 206 -3.63 8.89 11.14
CA ILE A 206 -2.60 8.16 11.88
C ILE A 206 -3.14 6.94 12.62
N ALA A 207 -2.23 6.02 12.96
CA ALA A 207 -2.54 4.91 13.83
C ALA A 207 -2.43 5.32 15.30
N VAL A 208 -3.40 4.88 16.10
CA VAL A 208 -3.43 5.02 17.57
C VAL A 208 -3.44 3.62 18.15
N THR A 209 -2.27 3.16 18.59
CA THR A 209 -2.06 1.80 19.11
C THR A 209 -0.93 1.82 20.14
N SER A 210 -0.99 0.92 21.12
CA SER A 210 0.07 0.74 22.12
C SER A 210 1.42 0.36 21.49
N THR A 211 1.42 -0.18 20.27
CA THR A 211 2.64 -0.59 19.55
C THR A 211 3.38 0.57 18.89
N ILE A 212 2.78 1.78 18.81
CA ILE A 212 3.44 2.98 18.31
C ILE A 212 3.62 3.94 19.49
N PRO A 213 4.81 3.97 20.12
CA PRO A 213 5.05 4.82 21.28
C PRO A 213 4.94 6.30 20.91
N ASN A 214 4.47 7.11 21.86
CA ASN A 214 4.36 8.58 21.73
C ASN A 214 3.54 9.04 20.52
N PHE A 215 2.51 8.27 20.11
CA PHE A 215 1.60 8.66 19.04
C PHE A 215 0.92 10.01 19.34
N ASP A 216 0.75 10.35 20.62
CA ASP A 216 0.14 11.58 21.09
C ASP A 216 1.00 12.81 20.83
N GLN A 217 2.30 12.71 21.12
CA GLN A 217 3.26 13.75 20.76
C GLN A 217 3.29 14.01 19.25
N CYS A 218 3.16 12.95 18.44
CA CYS A 218 3.15 13.03 16.99
C CYS A 218 1.97 13.87 16.47
N TYR A 219 0.72 13.50 16.76
CA TYR A 219 -0.41 14.29 16.25
C TYR A 219 -0.49 15.68 16.90
N MET A 220 -0.06 15.83 18.15
CA MET A 220 -0.05 17.15 18.80
C MET A 220 0.92 18.11 18.14
N SER A 221 2.12 17.65 17.77
CA SER A 221 3.09 18.47 17.04
C SER A 221 2.53 18.93 15.69
N PHE A 222 1.80 18.05 15.00
CA PHE A 222 1.10 18.40 13.77
C PHE A 222 -0.01 19.43 14.01
N PHE A 223 -0.89 19.16 14.98
CA PHE A 223 -2.06 20.00 15.28
C PHE A 223 -1.63 21.41 15.67
N GLU A 224 -0.60 21.54 16.50
CA GLU A 224 -0.03 22.83 16.88
C GLU A 224 0.45 23.60 15.64
N MET A 225 1.23 22.94 14.79
CA MET A 225 1.80 23.55 13.58
C MET A 225 0.71 24.00 12.60
N VAL A 226 -0.26 23.14 12.27
CA VAL A 226 -1.32 23.50 11.31
C VAL A 226 -2.29 24.54 11.91
N THR A 227 -2.54 24.51 13.22
CA THR A 227 -3.36 25.54 13.87
C THR A 227 -2.66 26.88 13.80
N LYS A 228 -1.36 26.96 14.15
CA LYS A 228 -0.62 28.21 14.01
C LYS A 228 -0.59 28.69 12.56
N LYS A 229 -0.31 27.79 11.60
CA LYS A 229 -0.16 28.14 10.19
C LYS A 229 -1.47 28.60 9.54
N TYR A 230 -2.54 27.82 9.69
CA TYR A 230 -3.77 28.01 8.92
C TYR A 230 -4.88 28.75 9.67
N LEU A 231 -4.90 28.71 10.99
CA LEU A 231 -5.87 29.46 11.79
C LEU A 231 -5.31 30.81 12.24
N TYR A 232 -4.14 30.79 12.90
CA TYR A 232 -3.57 31.98 13.52
C TYR A 232 -2.90 32.92 12.51
N LEU A 233 -1.88 32.45 11.78
CA LEU A 233 -1.09 33.29 10.87
C LEU A 233 -1.87 33.73 9.62
N LYS A 234 -2.71 32.86 9.05
CA LYS A 234 -3.62 33.21 7.95
C LYS A 234 -4.82 34.06 8.37
N LYS A 235 -4.99 34.33 9.66
CA LYS A 235 -6.10 35.10 10.25
C LYS A 235 -7.51 34.53 9.97
N SER A 236 -7.64 33.24 9.68
CA SER A 236 -8.94 32.57 9.55
C SER A 236 -9.71 32.58 10.88
N ASN A 237 -11.04 32.66 10.84
CA ASN A 237 -11.89 32.58 12.05
C ASN A 237 -12.15 31.13 12.45
N GLU A 238 -12.08 30.21 11.49
CA GLU A 238 -12.33 28.80 11.72
C GLU A 238 -11.34 27.96 10.91
N PHE A 239 -10.90 26.84 11.48
CA PHE A 239 -10.08 25.86 10.77
C PHE A 239 -10.46 24.45 11.21
N THR A 240 -10.50 23.51 10.26
CA THR A 240 -10.88 22.12 10.55
C THR A 240 -9.67 21.18 10.47
N ILE A 241 -9.57 20.23 11.39
CA ILE A 241 -8.65 19.09 11.30
C ILE A 241 -9.49 17.82 11.26
N ILE A 242 -9.34 17.03 10.21
CA ILE A 242 -9.98 15.71 10.09
C ILE A 242 -9.01 14.65 10.59
N THR A 243 -9.47 13.80 11.51
CA THR A 243 -8.63 12.79 12.17
C THR A 243 -9.40 11.52 12.50
N PRO A 244 -8.78 10.36 12.73
CA PRO A 244 -9.48 9.17 13.21
C PRO A 244 -10.20 9.40 14.54
N LYS A 245 -11.34 8.72 14.73
CA LYS A 245 -12.13 8.73 15.97
C LYS A 245 -11.25 8.54 17.21
N SER A 246 -10.32 7.59 17.17
CA SER A 246 -9.40 7.29 18.28
C SER A 246 -8.54 8.49 18.70
N VAL A 247 -8.05 9.30 17.75
CA VAL A 247 -7.30 10.52 18.04
C VAL A 247 -8.20 11.56 18.69
N ALA A 248 -9.39 11.79 18.12
CA ALA A 248 -10.35 12.76 18.66
C ALA A 248 -10.81 12.39 20.08
N THR A 249 -11.13 11.11 20.32
CA THR A 249 -11.48 10.60 21.65
C THR A 249 -10.32 10.77 22.64
N HIS A 250 -9.09 10.45 22.23
CA HIS A 250 -7.91 10.63 23.09
C HIS A 250 -7.68 12.12 23.44
N LEU A 251 -7.93 13.03 22.50
CA LEU A 251 -7.83 14.46 22.77
C LEU A 251 -8.89 14.93 23.78
N MET A 252 -10.12 14.40 23.69
CA MET A 252 -11.19 14.74 24.63
C MET A 252 -10.90 14.33 26.08
N THR A 253 -10.12 13.27 26.29
CA THR A 253 -9.78 12.75 27.62
C THR A 253 -8.49 13.36 28.19
N ASN A 254 -7.60 13.88 27.34
CA ASN A 254 -6.33 14.46 27.77
C ASN A 254 -6.32 16.00 27.74
N LYS A 255 -6.71 16.61 28.87
CA LYS A 255 -6.75 18.08 29.02
C LYS A 255 -5.40 18.78 28.81
N LYS A 256 -4.26 18.09 28.99
CA LYS A 256 -2.93 18.70 28.76
C LYS A 256 -2.69 18.99 27.28
N ASN A 257 -3.20 18.13 26.40
CA ASN A 257 -3.05 18.28 24.95
C ASN A 257 -3.87 19.46 24.43
N ILE A 258 -5.07 19.65 24.97
CA ILE A 258 -5.90 20.83 24.68
C ILE A 258 -5.13 22.12 24.99
N LYS A 259 -4.46 22.20 26.17
CA LYS A 259 -3.67 23.37 26.59
C LYS A 259 -2.62 23.85 25.58
N LEU A 260 -2.00 22.93 24.83
CA LEU A 260 -0.98 23.29 23.83
C LEU A 260 -1.54 24.10 22.65
N LEU A 261 -2.84 23.99 22.39
CA LEU A 261 -3.50 24.71 21.28
C LEU A 261 -4.06 26.07 21.72
N HIS A 262 -4.00 26.39 23.02
CA HIS A 262 -4.63 27.58 23.61
C HIS A 262 -4.08 28.91 23.10
N SER A 263 -2.80 28.94 22.74
CA SER A 263 -2.16 30.15 22.23
C SER A 263 -2.66 30.58 20.84
N TYR A 264 -3.42 29.73 20.14
CA TYR A 264 -3.79 29.94 18.75
C TYR A 264 -5.31 30.02 18.49
N CYS A 265 -6.15 29.64 19.45
CA CYS A 265 -7.61 29.63 19.32
C CYS A 265 -8.30 29.93 20.65
N SER A 266 -9.53 30.45 20.61
CA SER A 266 -10.35 30.72 21.80
C SER A 266 -11.37 29.62 22.07
N MET A 267 -11.69 28.81 21.06
CA MET A 267 -12.58 27.66 21.16
C MET A 267 -12.01 26.46 20.40
N ILE A 268 -12.11 25.28 20.99
CA ILE A 268 -11.86 24.00 20.32
C ILE A 268 -13.13 23.17 20.37
N LEU A 269 -13.64 22.80 19.20
CA LEU A 269 -14.78 21.92 19.03
C LEU A 269 -14.28 20.54 18.60
N VAL A 270 -14.50 19.50 19.40
CA VAL A 270 -14.15 18.13 19.01
C VAL A 270 -15.44 17.35 18.75
N ILE A 271 -15.59 16.81 17.55
CA ILE A 271 -16.77 16.08 17.08
C ILE A 271 -16.36 14.64 16.83
N THR A 272 -17.07 13.69 17.43
CA THR A 272 -17.01 12.26 17.11
C THR A 272 -18.41 11.78 16.72
N PRO A 273 -18.58 10.54 16.21
CA PRO A 273 -19.92 10.01 15.91
C PRO A 273 -20.85 10.00 17.12
N ASP A 274 -20.28 9.93 18.34
CA ASP A 274 -21.05 9.74 19.57
C ASP A 274 -21.28 11.07 20.31
N VAL A 275 -20.36 12.04 20.18
CA VAL A 275 -20.40 13.26 21.01
C VAL A 275 -19.72 14.43 20.33
N THR A 276 -20.29 15.62 20.55
CA THR A 276 -19.63 16.91 20.32
C THR A 276 -19.25 17.52 21.67
N ARG A 277 -17.98 17.86 21.85
CA ARG A 277 -17.47 18.50 23.07
C ARG A 277 -16.80 19.82 22.74
N GLU A 278 -17.19 20.84 23.49
CA GLU A 278 -16.63 22.19 23.42
C GLU A 278 -15.61 22.40 24.53
N PHE A 279 -14.49 23.03 24.16
CA PHE A 279 -13.49 23.53 25.08
C PHE A 279 -13.36 25.04 24.87
N VAL A 280 -13.76 25.82 25.86
CA VAL A 280 -13.51 27.27 25.90
C VAL A 280 -12.14 27.49 26.50
N VAL A 281 -11.30 28.18 25.73
CA VAL A 281 -9.84 28.10 25.88
C VAL A 281 -9.21 29.45 26.25
N GLY A 282 -9.97 30.55 26.20
CA GLY A 282 -9.54 31.86 26.70
C GLY A 282 -8.47 32.57 25.85
N GLY A 283 -8.24 32.12 24.61
CA GLY A 283 -7.31 32.76 23.67
C GLY A 283 -7.81 34.13 23.15
N ASN A 284 -6.90 34.90 22.55
CA ASN A 284 -7.21 36.21 21.96
C ASN A 284 -8.06 36.08 20.67
N GLY A 285 -9.29 36.59 20.69
CA GLY A 285 -10.19 36.73 19.53
C GLY A 285 -11.26 35.65 19.38
N ASN A 286 -12.06 35.71 18.30
CA ASN A 286 -13.13 34.74 17.99
C ASN A 286 -12.64 33.66 17.02
N LYS A 287 -11.65 32.85 17.42
CA LYS A 287 -11.04 31.81 16.57
C LYS A 287 -11.39 30.41 17.06
N THR A 288 -11.98 29.61 16.17
CA THR A 288 -12.45 28.26 16.47
C THR A 288 -11.65 27.21 15.72
N LEU A 289 -11.07 26.26 16.45
CA LEU A 289 -10.49 25.04 15.88
C LEU A 289 -11.52 23.91 15.96
N ILE A 290 -11.84 23.29 14.82
CA ILE A 290 -12.76 22.15 14.76
C ILE A 290 -11.98 20.87 14.48
N ILE A 291 -12.16 19.85 15.31
CA ILE A 291 -11.50 18.55 15.17
C ILE A 291 -12.59 17.50 14.90
N ARG A 292 -12.59 16.97 13.67
CA ARG A 292 -13.59 16.03 13.14
C ARG A 292 -13.06 14.59 13.20
N GLY A 293 -13.47 13.86 14.24
CA GLY A 293 -13.24 12.43 14.47
C GLY A 293 -14.33 11.51 13.91
N ASP A 294 -15.35 12.09 13.29
CA ASP A 294 -16.58 11.45 12.81
C ASP A 294 -16.58 11.09 11.32
N ILE A 295 -15.53 11.47 10.59
CA ILE A 295 -15.47 11.28 9.13
C ILE A 295 -14.88 9.92 8.75
N PHE A 296 -13.87 9.42 9.46
CA PHE A 296 -13.19 8.16 9.12
C PHE A 296 -13.85 6.93 9.78
N PRO A 297 -13.79 5.75 9.14
CA PRO A 297 -13.15 5.44 7.84
C PRO A 297 -14.00 5.85 6.62
N VAL A 298 -13.37 6.00 5.46
CA VAL A 298 -14.03 6.30 4.17
C VAL A 298 -13.49 5.39 3.05
N PRO A 299 -14.23 5.16 1.95
CA PRO A 299 -13.70 4.46 0.77
C PRO A 299 -12.39 5.08 0.26
N ASN A 300 -11.48 4.27 -0.30
CA ASN A 300 -10.15 4.74 -0.74
C ASN A 300 -10.22 5.93 -1.72
N VAL A 301 -11.21 5.94 -2.61
CA VAL A 301 -11.36 7.04 -3.58
C VAL A 301 -11.80 8.34 -2.90
N ASP A 302 -12.59 8.26 -1.82
CA ASP A 302 -12.94 9.42 -1.00
C ASP A 302 -11.75 9.88 -0.17
N MET A 303 -10.95 8.97 0.37
CA MET A 303 -9.69 9.30 1.06
C MET A 303 -8.74 10.09 0.15
N ILE A 304 -8.54 9.66 -1.10
CA ILE A 304 -7.73 10.38 -2.09
C ILE A 304 -8.32 11.77 -2.39
N THR A 305 -9.65 11.86 -2.49
CA THR A 305 -10.33 13.15 -2.70
C THR A 305 -10.11 14.09 -1.52
N LEU A 306 -10.18 13.58 -0.28
CA LEU A 306 -9.92 14.36 0.93
C LEU A 306 -8.47 14.83 1.00
N LEU A 307 -7.50 13.97 0.66
CA LEU A 307 -6.09 14.32 0.57
C LEU A 307 -5.84 15.41 -0.48
N ALA A 308 -6.45 15.30 -1.67
CA ALA A 308 -6.28 16.27 -2.75
C ALA A 308 -6.77 17.67 -2.37
N ASN A 309 -7.86 17.75 -1.62
CA ASN A 309 -8.55 19.02 -1.34
C ASN A 309 -8.26 19.61 0.05
N SER A 310 -7.47 18.94 0.90
CA SER A 310 -6.99 19.54 2.15
C SER A 310 -6.05 20.72 1.89
N VAL A 311 -5.62 21.41 2.94
CA VAL A 311 -4.48 22.33 2.88
C VAL A 311 -3.16 21.61 2.53
N ASP A 312 -2.07 22.38 2.41
CA ASP A 312 -0.78 21.86 1.95
C ASP A 312 -0.12 20.89 2.93
N ASP A 313 -0.45 20.92 4.23
CA ASP A 313 0.12 20.02 5.23
C ASP A 313 -0.84 18.87 5.55
N ILE A 314 -0.30 17.64 5.49
CA ILE A 314 -1.04 16.40 5.76
C ILE A 314 -0.18 15.51 6.66
N LEU A 315 -0.77 14.91 7.70
CA LEU A 315 -0.11 13.90 8.54
C LEU A 315 -0.65 12.50 8.24
N LEU A 316 0.24 11.54 8.01
CA LEU A 316 -0.12 10.17 7.63
C LEU A 316 0.65 9.12 8.44
N THR A 317 0.07 7.93 8.58
CA THR A 317 0.77 6.71 8.98
C THR A 317 0.54 5.62 7.95
N GLY A 318 1.58 4.82 7.70
CA GLY A 318 1.50 3.60 6.91
C GLY A 318 1.89 3.78 5.45
N ASP A 319 2.46 2.71 4.93
CA ASP A 319 3.02 2.58 3.59
C ASP A 319 2.07 3.01 2.47
N GLN A 320 0.78 2.66 2.57
CA GLN A 320 -0.16 2.94 1.49
C GLN A 320 -0.70 4.36 1.52
N SER A 321 -0.91 4.95 2.71
CA SER A 321 -1.40 6.32 2.83
C SER A 321 -0.38 7.32 2.27
N ILE A 322 0.92 7.11 2.53
CA ILE A 322 1.98 7.94 1.95
C ILE A 322 2.04 7.81 0.43
N THR A 323 1.89 6.60 -0.14
CA THR A 323 1.83 6.45 -1.60
C THR A 323 0.62 7.12 -2.24
N ASP A 324 -0.54 7.10 -1.57
CA ASP A 324 -1.74 7.78 -2.08
C ASP A 324 -1.56 9.30 -2.07
N ALA A 325 -1.00 9.87 -1.00
CA ALA A 325 -0.68 11.30 -0.93
C ALA A 325 0.37 11.73 -1.96
N LEU A 326 1.43 10.94 -2.14
CA LEU A 326 2.43 11.17 -3.20
C LEU A 326 1.80 11.12 -4.59
N SER A 327 0.80 10.26 -4.80
CA SER A 327 0.12 10.11 -6.09
C SER A 327 -0.80 11.29 -6.42
N CYS A 328 -1.64 11.69 -5.47
CA CYS A 328 -2.62 12.76 -5.68
C CYS A 328 -2.00 14.15 -5.61
N CYS A 329 -1.00 14.29 -4.76
CA CYS A 329 -0.69 15.55 -4.13
C CYS A 329 0.82 15.73 -3.94
N PRO A 330 1.67 15.48 -4.98
CA PRO A 330 3.12 15.47 -4.79
C PRO A 330 3.71 16.84 -4.40
N LYS A 331 2.94 17.93 -4.47
CA LYS A 331 3.37 19.28 -4.03
C LYS A 331 3.00 19.61 -2.58
N LYS A 332 2.30 18.72 -1.89
CA LYS A 332 1.92 18.92 -0.49
C LYS A 332 3.07 18.52 0.44
N ASN A 333 3.10 19.15 1.61
CA ASN A 333 3.95 18.78 2.71
C ASN A 333 3.36 17.54 3.39
N ILE A 334 3.96 16.38 3.12
CA ILE A 334 3.54 15.13 3.72
C ILE A 334 4.36 14.92 5.00
N TRP A 335 3.69 14.86 6.13
CA TRP A 335 4.21 14.51 7.44
C TRP A 335 3.89 13.04 7.72
N TYR A 336 4.77 12.36 8.46
CA TYR A 336 4.72 10.91 8.63
C TYR A 336 4.95 10.47 10.08
N GLN A 337 4.04 9.66 10.62
CA GLN A 337 4.25 8.95 11.87
C GLN A 337 5.07 7.69 11.62
N ILE A 338 6.27 7.65 12.16
CA ILE A 338 7.19 6.53 12.00
C ILE A 338 6.82 5.41 12.97
N ALA A 339 6.24 4.33 12.46
CA ALA A 339 6.07 3.10 13.22
C ALA A 339 7.44 2.39 13.45
N PRO A 340 7.68 1.74 14.61
CA PRO A 340 8.96 1.10 14.91
C PRO A 340 9.42 0.08 13.85
N TRP A 341 8.49 -0.72 13.32
CA TRP A 341 8.80 -1.74 12.30
C TRP A 341 9.03 -1.15 10.90
N LYS A 342 8.81 0.16 10.69
CA LYS A 342 8.99 0.85 9.39
C LYS A 342 10.18 1.81 9.36
N GLU A 343 11.08 1.75 10.34
CA GLU A 343 12.26 2.62 10.37
C GLU A 343 13.15 2.48 9.13
N GLY A 344 13.33 1.26 8.62
CA GLY A 344 14.11 1.01 7.39
C GLY A 344 13.52 1.70 6.16
N PHE A 345 12.19 1.65 6.02
CA PHE A 345 11.47 2.36 4.96
C PHE A 345 11.63 3.88 5.10
N VAL A 346 11.51 4.43 6.32
CA VAL A 346 11.63 5.86 6.54
C VAL A 346 13.05 6.40 6.31
N LYS A 347 14.08 5.62 6.65
CA LYS A 347 15.47 5.97 6.30
C LYS A 347 15.65 6.16 4.80
N GLU A 348 15.07 5.27 3.99
CA GLU A 348 15.14 5.40 2.53
C GLU A 348 14.25 6.54 2.01
N LEU A 349 13.09 6.79 2.62
CA LEU A 349 12.30 7.99 2.32
C LEU A 349 13.09 9.26 2.60
N CYS A 350 13.76 9.38 3.76
CA CYS A 350 14.53 10.56 4.14
C CYS A 350 15.68 10.86 3.16
N LYS A 351 16.37 9.81 2.67
CA LYS A 351 17.45 9.95 1.68
C LYS A 351 16.96 10.40 0.30
N ASN A 352 15.75 10.02 -0.08
CA ASN A 352 15.27 10.15 -1.46
C ASN A 352 14.18 11.23 -1.62
N LEU A 353 13.50 11.62 -0.55
CA LEU A 353 12.56 12.74 -0.54
C LEU A 353 13.29 14.02 -0.13
N PRO A 354 12.96 15.18 -0.73
CA PRO A 354 13.38 16.49 -0.24
C PRO A 354 12.62 16.86 1.05
N GLN A 355 12.67 16.01 2.07
CA GLN A 355 12.01 16.19 3.36
C GLN A 355 12.94 15.83 4.52
N VAL A 356 13.75 16.80 4.93
CA VAL A 356 14.77 16.65 5.98
C VAL A 356 14.18 16.29 7.34
N HIS A 357 12.90 16.57 7.58
CA HIS A 357 12.27 16.34 8.88
C HIS A 357 11.93 14.87 9.16
N TYR A 358 12.09 13.98 8.18
CA TYR A 358 11.89 12.54 8.37
C TYR A 358 13.03 11.85 9.12
N GLU A 359 14.16 12.54 9.32
CA GLU A 359 15.32 11.99 10.02
C GLU A 359 15.00 11.58 11.47
N TYR A 360 14.13 12.33 12.15
CA TYR A 360 13.79 12.08 13.54
C TYR A 360 12.27 11.92 13.75
N LYS A 361 11.88 10.91 14.56
CA LYS A 361 10.47 10.68 14.95
C LYS A 361 9.79 11.94 15.52
N LYS A 362 10.55 12.75 16.25
CA LYS A 362 10.05 13.99 16.86
C LYS A 362 9.66 15.06 15.84
N THR A 363 10.34 15.10 14.69
CA THR A 363 10.10 16.12 13.65
C THR A 363 9.27 15.61 12.49
N SER A 364 9.21 14.28 12.29
CA SER A 364 8.55 13.68 11.13
C SER A 364 7.04 13.90 11.12
N CYS A 365 6.43 14.15 12.27
CA CYS A 365 5.00 14.41 12.39
C CYS A 365 4.60 15.88 12.23
N GLY A 366 5.55 16.81 12.18
CA GLY A 366 5.27 18.24 12.15
C GLY A 366 6.25 19.00 13.04
N THR A 367 6.66 20.19 12.62
CA THR A 367 7.52 21.05 13.42
C THR A 367 7.29 22.52 13.13
N MET A 368 7.33 23.34 14.19
CA MET A 368 7.23 24.79 14.10
C MET A 368 8.36 25.42 13.27
N LYS A 369 9.47 24.71 13.07
CA LYS A 369 10.58 25.15 12.21
C LYS A 369 10.23 25.10 10.71
N ALA A 370 9.17 24.38 10.33
CA ALA A 370 8.80 24.11 8.95
C ALA A 370 7.51 24.82 8.49
N LEU A 371 7.08 25.88 9.20
CA LEU A 371 5.84 26.60 8.86
C LEU A 371 5.82 27.09 7.41
N ASN A 372 6.98 27.50 6.88
CA ASN A 372 7.14 28.02 5.52
C ASN A 372 7.63 26.98 4.50
N MET A 373 7.74 25.71 4.91
CA MET A 373 8.21 24.64 4.04
C MET A 373 7.26 24.44 2.85
N LYS A 374 7.85 24.15 1.68
CA LYS A 374 7.16 23.72 0.47
C LYS A 374 7.88 22.52 -0.11
N SER A 375 7.16 21.43 -0.27
CA SER A 375 7.68 20.20 -0.85
C SER A 375 7.33 20.05 -2.33
N ASP A 376 8.16 19.34 -3.07
CA ASP A 376 7.83 18.84 -4.41
C ASP A 376 8.41 17.44 -4.63
N TYR A 377 7.52 16.46 -4.68
CA TYR A 377 7.84 15.05 -4.78
C TYR A 377 7.62 14.49 -6.19
N ARG A 378 7.41 15.33 -7.21
CA ARG A 378 7.12 14.86 -8.57
C ARG A 378 8.25 14.02 -9.16
N GLU A 379 9.50 14.44 -8.99
CA GLU A 379 10.65 13.66 -9.46
C GLU A 379 10.83 12.36 -8.65
N PHE A 380 10.56 12.39 -7.34
CA PHE A 380 10.53 11.18 -6.52
C PHE A 380 9.51 10.16 -7.06
N VAL A 381 8.26 10.60 -7.27
CA VAL A 381 7.18 9.75 -7.80
C VAL A 381 7.56 9.22 -9.17
N LYS A 382 8.12 10.06 -10.04
CA LYS A 382 8.54 9.64 -11.39
C LYS A 382 9.64 8.58 -11.38
N THR A 383 10.57 8.68 -10.43
CA THR A 383 11.74 7.81 -10.27
C THR A 383 11.35 6.47 -9.68
N TRP A 384 10.57 6.48 -8.59
CA TRP A 384 10.23 5.28 -7.83
C TRP A 384 8.86 4.69 -8.19
N ASP A 385 8.39 4.93 -9.41
CA ASP A 385 7.11 4.39 -9.90
C ASP A 385 7.24 2.91 -10.26
N PHE A 386 6.59 2.04 -9.50
CA PHE A 386 6.56 0.60 -9.79
C PHE A 386 6.05 0.30 -11.20
N ARG A 387 5.14 1.13 -11.71
CA ARG A 387 4.57 0.97 -13.05
C ARG A 387 5.59 1.20 -14.17
N LYS A 388 6.73 1.80 -13.87
CA LYS A 388 7.84 1.97 -14.80
C LYS A 388 8.93 0.94 -14.54
N LEU A 389 9.36 0.84 -13.29
CA LEU A 389 10.51 0.01 -12.91
C LEU A 389 10.21 -1.51 -13.04
N ALA A 390 9.01 -1.94 -12.67
CA ALA A 390 8.67 -3.36 -12.66
C ALA A 390 7.96 -3.85 -13.93
N ARG A 391 7.46 -2.93 -14.78
CA ARG A 391 6.62 -3.27 -15.96
C ARG A 391 7.30 -4.24 -16.90
N GLY A 392 8.59 -4.03 -17.20
CA GLY A 392 9.36 -4.92 -18.07
C GLY A 392 9.44 -6.33 -17.52
N LYS A 393 9.76 -6.48 -16.23
CA LYS A 393 9.82 -7.79 -15.54
C LYS A 393 8.44 -8.46 -15.50
N MET A 394 7.38 -7.71 -15.23
CA MET A 394 6.02 -8.23 -15.23
C MET A 394 5.61 -8.71 -16.63
N ASN A 395 5.96 -7.97 -17.70
CA ASN A 395 5.67 -8.38 -19.09
C ASN A 395 6.39 -9.68 -19.45
N GLN A 396 7.62 -9.87 -18.97
CA GLN A 396 8.38 -11.09 -19.17
C GLN A 396 7.72 -12.31 -18.49
N ILE A 397 7.27 -12.14 -17.25
CA ILE A 397 6.53 -13.19 -16.50
C ILE A 397 5.22 -13.54 -17.21
N VAL A 398 4.47 -12.55 -17.69
CA VAL A 398 3.23 -12.78 -18.45
C VAL A 398 3.50 -13.49 -19.78
N ASN A 399 4.54 -13.10 -20.51
CA ASN A 399 4.92 -13.78 -21.74
C ASN A 399 5.35 -15.25 -21.49
N LEU A 400 6.02 -15.52 -20.37
CA LEU A 400 6.33 -16.88 -19.95
C LEU A 400 5.05 -17.67 -19.70
N ALA A 401 4.10 -17.14 -18.92
CA ALA A 401 2.81 -17.78 -18.67
C ALA A 401 2.02 -18.06 -19.96
N ILE A 402 1.99 -17.10 -20.89
CA ILE A 402 1.37 -17.27 -22.21
C ILE A 402 2.06 -18.39 -22.99
N SER A 403 3.39 -18.46 -22.95
CA SER A 403 4.17 -19.50 -23.64
C SER A 403 3.88 -20.88 -23.07
N ARG A 404 3.62 -21.01 -21.75
CA ARG A 404 3.31 -22.29 -21.10
C ARG A 404 1.97 -22.90 -21.52
N LYS A 405 1.11 -22.14 -22.19
CA LYS A 405 -0.11 -22.70 -22.78
C LYS A 405 0.15 -23.61 -23.98
N ASP A 406 1.35 -23.55 -24.54
CA ASP A 406 1.81 -24.50 -25.54
C ASP A 406 2.41 -25.74 -24.83
N PRO A 407 1.87 -26.95 -25.04
CA PRO A 407 2.32 -28.16 -24.33
C PRO A 407 3.81 -28.46 -24.49
N ALA A 408 4.39 -28.18 -25.67
CA ALA A 408 5.81 -28.38 -25.92
C ALA A 408 6.66 -27.42 -25.05
N SER A 409 6.23 -26.15 -24.96
CA SER A 409 6.86 -25.16 -24.10
C SER A 409 6.74 -25.47 -22.60
N ASP A 410 5.62 -26.03 -22.14
CA ASP A 410 5.45 -26.43 -20.74
C ASP A 410 6.31 -27.64 -20.38
N MET A 411 6.35 -28.65 -21.26
CA MET A 411 7.24 -29.80 -21.13
C MET A 411 8.70 -29.37 -20.99
N MET A 412 9.13 -28.39 -21.78
CA MET A 412 10.48 -27.82 -21.68
C MET A 412 10.77 -27.21 -20.29
N ILE A 413 9.79 -26.57 -19.64
CA ILE A 413 9.96 -26.06 -18.26
C ILE A 413 10.06 -27.21 -17.26
N ASP A 414 9.30 -28.29 -17.45
CA ASP A 414 9.40 -29.47 -16.59
C ASP A 414 10.76 -30.17 -16.71
N LEU A 415 11.39 -30.14 -17.89
CA LEU A 415 12.78 -30.58 -18.04
C LEU A 415 13.74 -29.70 -17.22
N VAL A 416 13.54 -28.38 -17.19
CA VAL A 416 14.34 -27.47 -16.35
C VAL A 416 14.12 -27.78 -14.87
N LYS A 417 12.85 -27.88 -14.43
CA LYS A 417 12.47 -28.17 -13.03
C LYS A 417 13.04 -29.48 -12.51
N SER A 418 13.07 -30.51 -13.35
CA SER A 418 13.56 -31.84 -12.98
C SER A 418 15.08 -31.98 -13.06
N SER A 419 15.81 -30.94 -13.51
CA SER A 419 17.26 -30.98 -13.70
C SER A 419 18.00 -30.42 -12.50
N ARG A 420 19.02 -31.16 -12.03
CA ARG A 420 19.87 -30.77 -10.89
C ARG A 420 21.11 -29.97 -11.30
N THR A 421 21.51 -30.07 -12.57
CA THR A 421 22.68 -29.38 -13.14
C THR A 421 22.39 -28.96 -14.57
N VAL A 422 23.14 -28.00 -15.09
CA VAL A 422 23.03 -27.57 -16.50
C VAL A 422 23.39 -28.70 -17.46
N MET A 423 24.37 -29.55 -17.13
CA MET A 423 24.70 -30.73 -17.93
C MET A 423 23.54 -31.72 -18.01
N SER A 424 22.84 -31.97 -16.89
CA SER A 424 21.65 -32.83 -16.89
C SER A 424 20.53 -32.25 -17.74
N LEU A 425 20.35 -30.93 -17.73
CA LEU A 425 19.38 -30.24 -18.57
C LEU A 425 19.74 -30.37 -20.06
N ARG A 426 21.00 -30.13 -20.43
CA ARG A 426 21.48 -30.26 -21.83
C ARG A 426 21.26 -31.67 -22.36
N LYS A 427 21.64 -32.69 -21.57
CA LYS A 427 21.41 -34.11 -21.93
C LYS A 427 19.92 -34.41 -22.19
N LYS A 428 19.01 -33.89 -21.36
CA LYS A 428 17.55 -34.07 -21.55
C LYS A 428 17.01 -33.36 -22.78
N LEU A 429 17.69 -32.31 -23.25
CA LEU A 429 17.32 -31.55 -24.45
C LEU A 429 18.00 -32.09 -25.72
N GLY A 430 18.86 -33.11 -25.61
CA GLY A 430 19.65 -33.61 -26.72
C GLY A 430 20.75 -32.65 -27.18
N LEU A 431 21.33 -31.87 -26.25
CA LEU A 431 22.38 -30.88 -26.49
C LEU A 431 23.74 -31.28 -25.89
#